data_AF-A0A3P7YDT7-F1
#
_entry.id   AF-A0A3P7YDT7-F1
#
_cell.length_a   1.000
_cell.length_b   1.000
_cell.length_c   1.000
_cell.angle_alpha   90.00
_cell.angle_beta   90.00
_cell.angle_gamma   90.00
#
_symmetry.space_group_name_H-M   'P 1'
#
loop_
_entity.id
_entity.type
_entity.pdbx_description
1 polymer ?
#
loop_
_entity_poly.entity_id
_entity_poly.type
_entity_poly.pdbx_seq_one_letter_code
_entity_poly.pdbx_strand_id
1 'polypeptide(L)'
;MNNRFQALQDLLKEEETSMEDNWKGIKEALTSTCQEVLSLKKHHHKEWICIETLDRMKERKNKKTAINNSRTRAEKVQTLTEYIEVNKQVKKSIRADKQKYVEEVATTAEKAAREGNMKQLYDTTKDICLK
;
A
#
# COMPACT_ATOMS: atom_id res chain seq x y z
N MET A 1 -48.34 -29.75 2.12
CA MET A 1 -49.07 -28.69 2.86
C MET A 1 -48.05 -27.94 3.69
N ASN A 2 -47.80 -26.67 3.38
CA ASN A 2 -46.91 -25.85 4.21
C ASN A 2 -47.66 -25.45 5.50
N ASN A 3 -47.04 -25.73 6.63
CA ASN A 3 -47.53 -25.39 7.97
C ASN A 3 -47.37 -23.86 8.20
N ARG A 4 -48.32 -23.23 8.90
CA ARG A 4 -48.26 -21.83 9.33
C ARG A 4 -46.94 -21.46 10.04
N PHE A 5 -46.33 -22.40 10.77
CA PHE A 5 -45.02 -22.19 11.41
C PHE A 5 -43.88 -22.03 10.41
N GLN A 6 -43.92 -22.69 9.25
CA GLN A 6 -42.89 -22.54 8.21
C GLN A 6 -42.99 -21.17 7.55
N ALA A 7 -44.21 -20.71 7.24
CA ALA A 7 -44.44 -19.40 6.64
C ALA A 7 -43.98 -18.25 7.55
N LEU A 8 -44.13 -18.38 8.88
CA LEU A 8 -43.62 -17.38 9.84
C LEU A 8 -42.09 -17.35 9.89
N GLN A 9 -41.43 -18.50 9.76
CA GLN A 9 -39.97 -18.58 9.77
C GLN A 9 -39.37 -17.99 8.49
N ASP A 10 -40.03 -18.18 7.35
CA ASP A 10 -39.60 -17.63 6.07
C ASP A 10 -39.79 -16.09 6.07
N LEU A 11 -40.90 -15.59 6.62
CA LEU A 11 -41.14 -14.14 6.79
C LEU A 11 -40.07 -13.47 7.68
N LEU A 12 -39.72 -14.10 8.80
CA LEU A 12 -38.68 -13.59 9.70
C LEU A 12 -37.30 -13.52 9.03
N LYS A 13 -36.96 -14.53 8.20
CA LYS A 13 -35.72 -14.51 7.44
C LYS A 13 -35.71 -13.42 6.37
N GLU A 14 -36.83 -13.22 5.66
CA GLU A 14 -36.94 -12.12 4.69
C GLU A 14 -36.77 -10.74 5.37
N GLU A 15 -37.38 -10.55 6.55
CA GLU A 15 -37.24 -9.31 7.32
C GLU A 15 -35.81 -9.10 7.86
N GLU A 16 -35.17 -10.14 8.39
CA GLU A 16 -33.75 -10.08 8.81
C GLU A 16 -32.84 -9.71 7.63
N THR A 17 -33.02 -10.34 6.46
CA THR A 17 -32.22 -10.01 5.27
C THR A 17 -32.43 -8.57 4.80
N SER A 18 -33.67 -8.06 4.88
CA SER A 18 -34.00 -6.66 4.57
C SER A 18 -33.32 -5.68 5.53
N MET A 19 -33.28 -5.99 6.83
CA MET A 19 -32.60 -5.15 7.82
C MET A 19 -31.08 -5.13 7.62
N GLU A 20 -30.48 -6.28 7.30
CA GLU A 20 -29.05 -6.38 6.98
C GLU A 20 -28.68 -5.59 5.72
N ASP A 21 -29.50 -5.68 4.67
CA ASP A 21 -29.32 -4.92 3.43
C ASP A 21 -29.48 -3.42 3.65
N ASN A 22 -30.46 -2.99 4.46
CA ASN A 22 -30.64 -1.59 4.83
C ASN A 22 -29.44 -1.05 5.63
N TRP A 23 -28.94 -1.83 6.60
CA TRP A 23 -27.76 -1.48 7.37
C TRP A 23 -26.51 -1.35 6.49
N LYS A 24 -26.35 -2.28 5.54
CA LYS A 24 -25.29 -2.23 4.54
C LYS A 24 -25.39 -0.97 3.68
N GLY A 25 -26.58 -0.63 3.19
CA GLY A 25 -26.82 0.57 2.40
C GLY A 25 -26.46 1.86 3.15
N ILE A 26 -26.83 1.96 4.43
CA ILE A 26 -26.47 3.12 5.28
C ILE A 26 -24.95 3.22 5.44
N LYS A 27 -24.28 2.09 5.70
CA LYS A 27 -22.82 2.06 5.87
C LYS A 27 -22.08 2.45 4.59
N GLU A 28 -22.57 2.01 3.44
CA GLU A 28 -22.03 2.36 2.12
C GLU A 28 -22.23 3.84 1.79
N ALA A 29 -23.43 4.39 2.02
CA ALA A 29 -23.73 5.80 1.79
C ALA A 29 -22.87 6.73 2.67
N LEU A 30 -22.71 6.39 3.96
CA LEU A 30 -21.85 7.13 4.88
C LEU A 30 -20.40 7.08 4.42
N THR A 31 -19.91 5.89 4.05
CA THR A 31 -18.53 5.69 3.56
C THR A 31 -18.29 6.48 2.27
N SER A 32 -19.22 6.45 1.33
CA SER A 32 -19.13 7.18 0.06
C SER A 32 -19.07 8.69 0.29
N THR A 33 -19.94 9.22 1.15
CA THR A 33 -19.98 10.65 1.49
C THR A 33 -18.67 11.09 2.14
N CYS A 34 -18.14 10.30 3.08
CA CYS A 34 -16.84 10.58 3.69
C CYS A 34 -15.70 10.55 2.67
N GLN A 35 -15.73 9.61 1.71
CA GLN A 35 -14.71 9.52 0.65
C GLN A 35 -14.80 10.69 -0.34
N GLU A 36 -16.00 11.17 -0.66
CA GLU A 36 -16.21 12.32 -1.55
C GLU A 36 -15.75 13.63 -0.89
N VAL A 37 -16.16 13.86 0.36
CA VAL A 37 -15.85 15.10 1.08
C VAL A 37 -14.38 15.18 1.50
N LEU A 38 -13.83 14.09 2.05
CA LEU A 38 -12.48 14.10 2.59
C LEU A 38 -11.43 13.72 1.54
N SER A 39 -11.85 13.21 0.37
CA SER A 39 -11.01 12.45 -0.57
C SER A 39 -10.35 11.24 0.10
N LEU A 40 -10.32 10.08 -0.56
CA LEU A 40 -9.35 9.07 -0.16
C LEU A 40 -7.97 9.66 -0.39
N LYS A 41 -7.17 9.84 0.68
CA LYS A 41 -5.73 10.04 0.54
C LYS A 41 -5.27 8.91 -0.36
N LYS A 42 -4.98 9.24 -1.63
CA LYS A 42 -4.39 8.27 -2.54
C LYS A 42 -3.11 7.87 -1.85
N HIS A 43 -3.09 6.63 -1.35
CA HIS A 43 -1.84 5.97 -1.09
C HIS A 43 -1.23 5.83 -2.46
N HIS A 44 -0.55 6.88 -2.92
CA HIS A 44 0.49 6.74 -3.89
C HIS A 44 1.33 5.61 -3.30
N HIS A 45 1.22 4.43 -3.90
CA HIS A 45 2.33 3.52 -3.79
C HIS A 45 3.54 4.39 -4.13
N LYS A 46 4.57 4.35 -3.30
CA LYS A 46 5.77 5.15 -3.55
C LYS A 46 6.31 4.66 -4.89
N GLU A 47 5.87 5.26 -6.00
CA GLU A 47 6.14 4.88 -7.39
C GLU A 47 7.64 4.85 -7.66
N TRP A 48 8.41 5.50 -6.79
CA TRP A 48 9.86 5.48 -6.80
C TRP A 48 10.48 4.13 -6.40
N ILE A 49 9.81 3.28 -5.61
CA ILE A 49 10.40 2.01 -5.18
C ILE A 49 10.41 1.04 -6.37
N CYS A 50 11.61 0.68 -6.82
CA CYS A 50 11.79 -0.21 -7.96
C CYS A 50 11.47 -1.67 -7.58
N ILE A 51 11.11 -2.47 -8.60
CA ILE A 51 10.81 -3.91 -8.46
C ILE A 51 11.99 -4.65 -7.82
N GLU A 52 13.23 -4.31 -8.22
CA GLU A 52 14.44 -4.90 -7.63
C GLU A 52 14.51 -4.67 -6.11
N THR A 53 14.15 -3.48 -5.63
CA THR A 53 14.09 -3.19 -4.18
C THR A 53 13.00 -4.01 -3.48
N LEU A 54 11.86 -4.23 -4.13
CA LEU A 54 10.80 -5.09 -3.60
C LEU A 54 11.25 -6.55 -3.49
N ASP A 55 11.97 -7.07 -4.48
CA ASP A 55 12.53 -8.42 -4.46
C ASP A 55 13.54 -8.58 -3.32
N ARG A 56 14.44 -7.61 -3.14
CA ARG A 56 15.38 -7.59 -1.99
C ARG A 56 14.65 -7.52 -0.64
N MET A 57 13.54 -6.78 -0.56
CA MET A 57 12.71 -6.76 0.65
C MET A 57 12.07 -8.13 0.94
N LYS A 58 11.67 -8.87 -0.10
CA LYS A 58 11.18 -10.25 0.01
C LYS A 58 12.29 -11.19 0.47
N GLU A 59 13.48 -11.08 -0.10
CA GLU A 59 14.65 -11.85 0.31
C GLU A 59 14.99 -11.61 1.79
N ARG A 60 15.01 -10.35 2.23
CA ARG A 60 15.22 -9.99 3.64
C ARG A 60 14.20 -10.65 4.56
N LYS A 61 12.93 -10.73 4.16
CA LYS A 61 11.88 -11.44 4.93
C LYS A 61 12.20 -12.93 5.02
N ASN A 62 12.62 -13.56 3.93
CA ASN A 62 13.00 -14.98 3.93
C ASN A 62 14.20 -15.25 4.85
N LYS A 63 15.24 -14.39 4.83
CA LYS A 63 16.37 -14.48 5.75
C LYS A 63 15.95 -14.33 7.22
N LYS A 64 14.97 -13.46 7.51
CA LYS A 64 14.41 -13.33 8.86
C LYS A 64 13.70 -14.61 9.31
N THR A 65 12.97 -15.27 8.41
CA THR A 65 12.35 -16.58 8.68
C THR A 65 13.40 -17.65 8.95
N ALA A 66 14.51 -17.66 8.19
CA ALA A 66 15.62 -18.59 8.40
C ALA A 66 16.24 -18.43 9.80
N ILE A 67 16.40 -17.19 10.29
CA ILE A 67 16.84 -16.93 11.68
C ILE A 67 15.86 -17.52 12.69
N ASN A 68 14.56 -17.33 12.51
CA ASN A 68 13.56 -17.84 13.46
C ASN A 68 13.54 -19.38 13.52
N ASN A 69 13.86 -20.04 12.41
CA ASN A 69 13.87 -21.50 12.31
C ASN A 69 15.21 -22.14 12.72
N SER A 70 16.26 -21.34 12.95
CA SER A 70 17.59 -21.83 13.30
C SER A 70 17.62 -22.52 14.67
N ARG A 71 18.24 -23.71 14.73
CA ARG A 71 18.21 -24.57 15.92
C ARG A 71 19.50 -24.46 16.72
N THR A 72 20.64 -24.43 16.05
CA THR A 72 21.95 -24.37 16.70
C THR A 72 22.47 -22.93 16.83
N ARG A 73 23.40 -22.70 17.77
CA ARG A 73 24.03 -21.38 17.95
C ARG A 73 24.86 -20.97 16.73
N ALA A 74 25.49 -21.92 16.04
CA ALA A 74 26.28 -21.67 14.84
C ALA A 74 25.37 -21.22 13.67
N GLU A 75 24.27 -21.93 13.42
CA GLU A 75 23.26 -21.53 12.41
C GLU A 75 22.68 -20.13 12.69
N LYS A 76 22.42 -19.80 13.95
CA LYS A 76 21.95 -18.47 14.36
C LYS A 76 22.93 -17.38 13.96
N VAL A 77 24.23 -17.58 14.18
CA VAL A 77 25.27 -16.60 13.84
C VAL A 77 25.38 -16.44 12.32
N GLN A 78 25.36 -17.55 11.57
CA GLN A 78 25.44 -17.51 10.11
C GLN A 78 24.22 -16.80 9.49
N THR A 79 23.01 -17.24 9.85
CA THR A 79 21.76 -16.66 9.32
C THR A 79 21.59 -15.19 9.72
N LEU A 80 22.04 -14.79 10.92
CA LEU A 80 22.06 -13.39 11.34
C LEU A 80 23.02 -12.54 10.49
N THR A 81 24.20 -13.08 10.18
CA THR A 81 25.19 -12.39 9.33
C THR A 81 24.63 -12.13 7.94
N GLU A 82 24.00 -13.15 7.32
CA GLU A 82 23.35 -13.01 6.01
C GLU A 82 22.20 -11.99 6.05
N TYR A 83 21.35 -12.02 7.08
CA TYR A 83 20.28 -11.06 7.23
C TYR A 83 20.79 -9.62 7.35
N ILE A 84 21.88 -9.39 8.11
CA ILE A 84 22.48 -8.06 8.28
C ILE A 84 22.94 -7.51 6.92
N GLU A 85 23.60 -8.34 6.12
CA GLU A 85 24.09 -7.93 4.80
C GLU A 85 22.93 -7.59 3.86
N VAL A 86 21.92 -8.47 3.76
CA VAL A 86 20.73 -8.23 2.92
C VAL A 86 19.97 -6.98 3.41
N ASN A 87 19.83 -6.79 4.71
CA ASN A 87 19.17 -5.60 5.28
C ASN A 87 19.93 -4.30 4.96
N LYS A 88 21.27 -4.34 4.92
CA LYS A 88 22.10 -3.21 4.48
C LYS A 88 21.87 -2.91 3.00
N GLN A 89 21.80 -3.93 2.15
CA GLN A 89 21.54 -3.77 0.72
C GLN A 89 20.15 -3.20 0.44
N VAL A 90 19.12 -3.64 1.16
CA VAL A 90 17.76 -3.07 1.08
C VAL A 90 17.77 -1.59 1.45
N LYS A 91 18.45 -1.19 2.54
CA LYS A 91 18.55 0.23 2.92
C LYS A 91 19.26 1.06 1.86
N LYS A 92 20.29 0.51 1.22
CA LYS A 92 21.01 1.18 0.12
C LYS A 92 20.12 1.34 -1.11
N SER A 93 19.39 0.30 -1.53
CA SER A 93 18.53 0.37 -2.72
C SER A 93 17.36 1.34 -2.51
N ILE A 94 16.73 1.33 -1.32
CA ILE A 94 15.71 2.32 -0.94
C ILE A 94 16.26 3.76 -1.03
N ARG A 95 17.53 3.99 -0.68
CA ARG A 95 18.14 5.32 -0.82
C ARG A 95 18.37 5.68 -2.29
N ALA A 96 18.89 4.74 -3.08
CA ALA A 96 19.17 4.93 -4.50
C ALA A 96 17.90 5.20 -5.30
N ASP A 97 16.86 4.39 -5.09
CA ASP A 97 15.56 4.54 -5.74
C ASP A 97 14.94 5.92 -5.44
N LYS A 98 15.04 6.39 -4.18
CA LYS A 98 14.57 7.73 -3.79
C LYS A 98 15.36 8.83 -4.52
N GLN A 99 16.68 8.69 -4.58
CA GLN A 99 17.53 9.67 -5.24
C GLN A 99 17.22 9.75 -6.74
N LYS A 100 17.12 8.58 -7.40
CA LYS A 100 16.76 8.49 -8.82
C LYS A 100 15.42 9.17 -9.12
N TYR A 101 14.41 8.93 -8.30
CA TYR A 101 13.12 9.59 -8.45
C TYR A 101 13.21 11.12 -8.32
N VAL A 102 13.95 11.62 -7.33
CA VAL A 102 14.16 13.07 -7.18
C VAL A 102 14.86 13.66 -8.40
N GLU A 103 15.88 12.98 -8.93
CA GLU A 103 16.58 13.39 -10.15
C GLU A 103 15.66 13.39 -11.39
N GLU A 104 14.81 12.37 -11.57
CA GLU A 104 13.83 12.29 -12.65
C GLU A 104 12.80 13.43 -12.58
N VAL A 105 12.31 13.75 -11.37
CA VAL A 105 11.37 14.88 -11.19
C VAL A 105 12.07 16.21 -11.46
N ALA A 106 13.30 16.38 -10.98
CA ALA A 106 14.08 17.61 -11.21
C ALA A 106 14.36 17.84 -12.71
N THR A 107 14.77 16.80 -13.44
CA THR A 107 14.99 16.90 -14.90
C THR A 107 13.69 17.20 -15.67
N THR A 108 12.56 16.67 -15.21
CA THR A 108 11.24 16.98 -15.79
C THR A 108 10.86 18.44 -15.56
N ALA A 109 11.08 18.96 -14.34
CA ALA A 109 10.84 20.36 -14.01
C ALA A 109 11.72 21.30 -14.85
N GLU A 110 13.01 20.98 -14.99
CA GLU A 110 13.94 21.76 -15.81
C GLU A 110 13.50 21.81 -17.28
N LYS A 111 13.07 20.66 -17.84
CA LYS A 111 12.54 20.60 -19.21
C LYS A 111 11.28 21.44 -19.37
N ALA A 112 10.33 21.35 -18.44
CA ALA A 112 9.11 22.16 -18.47
C ALA A 112 9.40 23.67 -18.42
N ALA A 113 10.39 24.09 -17.64
CA ALA A 113 10.84 25.48 -17.61
C ALA A 113 11.42 25.94 -18.95
N ARG A 114 12.27 25.11 -19.60
CA ARG A 114 12.84 25.41 -20.93
C ARG A 114 11.77 25.51 -22.02
N GLU A 115 10.72 24.69 -21.94
CA GLU A 115 9.61 24.66 -22.91
C GLU A 115 8.54 25.73 -22.61
N GLY A 116 8.65 26.48 -21.50
CA GLY A 116 7.65 27.47 -21.09
C GLY A 116 6.35 26.86 -20.57
N ASN A 117 6.33 25.57 -20.25
CA ASN A 117 5.15 24.86 -19.71
C ASN A 117 4.99 25.13 -18.21
N MET A 118 4.49 26.33 -17.88
CA MET A 118 4.36 26.79 -16.49
C MET A 118 3.43 25.91 -15.64
N LYS A 119 2.42 25.27 -16.26
CA LYS A 119 1.52 24.35 -15.55
C LYS A 119 2.28 23.12 -15.03
N GLN A 120 3.03 22.45 -15.91
CA GLN A 120 3.82 21.28 -15.51
C GLN A 120 4.93 21.63 -14.51
N LEU A 121 5.56 22.80 -14.65
CA LEU A 121 6.57 23.28 -13.72
C LEU A 121 5.98 23.48 -12.30
N TYR A 122 4.80 24.08 -12.21
CA TYR A 122 4.11 24.26 -10.93
C TYR A 122 3.72 22.93 -10.30
N ASP A 123 3.12 22.03 -11.09
CA ASP A 123 2.66 20.72 -10.61
C ASP A 123 3.84 19.87 -10.09
N THR A 124 4.96 19.83 -10.82
CA THR A 124 6.18 19.10 -10.41
C THR A 124 6.84 19.70 -9.17
N THR A 125 6.90 21.03 -9.07
CA THR A 125 7.46 21.72 -7.89
C THR A 125 6.61 21.47 -6.64
N LYS A 126 5.28 21.51 -6.80
CA LYS A 126 4.33 21.19 -5.73
C LYS A 126 4.51 19.75 -5.25
N ASP A 127 4.79 18.82 -6.16
CA ASP A 127 5.03 17.41 -5.85
C ASP A 127 6.33 17.17 -5.05
N ILE A 128 7.36 17.98 -5.30
CA ILE A 128 8.62 17.96 -4.53
C ILE A 128 8.41 18.54 -3.12
N CYS A 129 7.68 19.64 -2.99
CA CYS A 129 7.55 20.36 -1.72
C CYS A 129 6.53 19.75 -0.74
N LEU A 130 5.56 18.96 -1.21
CA LEU A 130 4.49 18.38 -0.38
C LEU A 130 4.76 16.93 0.10
N LYS A 131 5.93 16.35 -0.21
CA LYS A 131 6.33 14.98 0.19
C LYS A 131 7.47 14.99 1.21
#